data_AF-A0A2G6FPG0-F1
#
_entry.id   AF-A0A2G6FPG0-F1
#
_cell.length_a   1.000
_cell.length_b   1.000
_cell.length_c   1.000
_cell.angle_alpha   90.00
_cell.angle_beta   90.00
_cell.angle_gamma   90.00
#
_symmetry.space_group_name_H-M   'P 1'
#
loop_
_entity.id
_entity.type
_entity.pdbx_description
1 polymer ?
#
loop_
_entity_poly.entity_id
_entity_poly.type
_entity_poly.pdbx_seq_one_letter_code
_entity_poly.pdbx_strand_id
1 'polypeptide(L)'
;MIRDLALAAKAACSAEDQETLVPIVLQLRELSDLVTKQGVLALENELNQIKDPFFNLGVQLIIDRVEPENIKDILDSDIYYNESNGRELLKKIIIREGLLRIQAGDTSRNVLICTKIFLGKVPADSFR
;
A
#
# COMPACT_ATOMS: atom_id res chain seq x y z
N MET A 1 -5.73 12.16 -11.34
CA MET A 1 -6.33 10.84 -11.01
C MET A 1 -5.19 9.83 -11.03
N ILE A 2 -4.98 9.01 -9.99
CA ILE A 2 -3.78 8.14 -9.87
C ILE A 2 -3.59 7.16 -11.05
N ARG A 3 -4.64 6.90 -11.83
CA ARG A 3 -4.56 6.09 -13.07
C ARG A 3 -4.26 6.94 -14.31
N ASP A 4 -3.31 7.86 -14.17
CA ASP A 4 -2.79 8.66 -15.28
C ASP A 4 -1.52 8.00 -15.83
N LEU A 5 -1.41 7.93 -17.16
CA LEU A 5 -0.23 7.42 -17.85
C LEU A 5 1.04 8.17 -17.44
N ALA A 6 0.93 9.48 -17.16
CA ALA A 6 2.04 10.29 -16.66
C ALA A 6 2.56 9.80 -15.30
N LEU A 7 1.65 9.41 -14.40
CA LEU A 7 2.03 8.88 -13.09
C LEU A 7 2.67 7.50 -13.23
N ALA A 8 2.13 6.65 -14.10
CA ALA A 8 2.70 5.33 -14.39
C ALA A 8 4.14 5.45 -14.95
N ALA A 9 4.39 6.40 -15.86
CA ALA A 9 5.72 6.67 -16.37
C ALA A 9 6.66 7.18 -15.27
N LYS A 10 6.18 8.07 -14.39
CA LYS A 10 6.97 8.59 -13.25
C LYS A 10 7.31 7.50 -12.23
N ALA A 11 6.47 6.49 -12.08
CA ALA A 11 6.65 5.35 -11.16
C ALA A 11 7.49 4.21 -11.76
N ALA A 12 7.85 4.26 -13.04
CA ALA A 12 8.59 3.19 -13.69
C ALA A 12 9.98 3.00 -13.05
N CYS A 13 10.31 1.76 -12.73
CA CYS A 13 11.59 1.38 -12.13
C CYS A 13 12.07 0.01 -12.64
N SER A 14 13.27 -0.42 -12.24
CA SER A 14 13.87 -1.69 -12.67
C SER A 14 13.15 -2.92 -12.09
N ALA A 15 13.46 -4.12 -12.59
CA ALA A 15 12.92 -5.35 -11.99
C ALA A 15 13.47 -5.55 -10.57
N GLU A 16 14.77 -5.28 -10.36
CA GLU A 16 15.42 -5.30 -9.04
C GLU A 16 14.72 -4.35 -8.06
N ASP A 17 14.41 -3.12 -8.49
CA ASP A 17 13.63 -2.19 -7.68
C ASP A 17 12.26 -2.75 -7.30
N GLN A 18 11.56 -3.39 -8.24
CA GLN A 18 10.26 -3.99 -7.95
C GLN A 18 10.36 -5.17 -6.98
N GLU A 19 11.39 -6.00 -7.09
CA GLU A 19 11.64 -7.11 -6.15
C GLU A 19 11.81 -6.60 -4.71
N THR A 20 12.50 -5.46 -4.53
CA THR A 20 12.64 -4.86 -3.20
C THR A 20 11.34 -4.35 -2.58
N LEU A 21 10.25 -4.27 -3.34
CA LEU A 21 8.91 -3.85 -2.88
C LEU A 21 8.00 -5.04 -2.54
N VAL A 22 8.41 -6.28 -2.83
CA VAL A 22 7.68 -7.49 -2.45
C VAL A 22 7.36 -7.54 -0.94
N PRO A 23 8.29 -7.18 -0.02
CA PRO A 23 7.97 -7.17 1.41
C PRO A 23 6.80 -6.25 1.79
N ILE A 24 6.62 -5.13 1.08
CA ILE A 24 5.50 -4.20 1.31
C ILE A 24 4.16 -4.87 0.95
N VAL A 25 4.12 -5.58 -0.18
CA VAL A 25 2.94 -6.34 -0.62
C VAL A 25 2.57 -7.44 0.38
N LEU A 26 3.57 -8.16 0.89
CA LEU A 26 3.36 -9.20 1.90
C LEU A 26 2.89 -8.61 3.23
N GLN A 27 3.48 -7.50 3.68
CA GLN A 27 3.06 -6.80 4.88
C GLN A 27 1.60 -6.32 4.77
N LEU A 28 1.17 -5.78 3.63
CA LEU A 28 -0.23 -5.40 3.39
C LEU A 28 -1.19 -6.59 3.48
N ARG A 29 -0.79 -7.75 2.92
CA ARG A 29 -1.56 -9.00 3.06
C ARG A 29 -1.69 -9.41 4.53
N GLU A 30 -0.62 -9.32 5.31
CA GLU A 30 -0.61 -9.67 6.74
C GLU A 30 -1.50 -8.73 7.55
N LEU A 31 -1.41 -7.42 7.32
CA LEU A 31 -2.29 -6.44 7.97
C LEU A 31 -3.77 -6.70 7.63
N SER A 32 -4.09 -7.03 6.37
CA SER A 32 -5.46 -7.40 5.97
C SER A 32 -5.96 -8.65 6.70
N ASP A 33 -5.12 -9.67 6.84
CA ASP A 33 -5.46 -10.91 7.55
C ASP A 33 -5.69 -10.62 9.05
N LEU A 34 -4.83 -9.78 9.64
CA LEU A 34 -4.95 -9.32 11.02
C LEU A 34 -6.28 -8.59 11.25
N VAL A 35 -6.61 -7.61 10.41
CA VAL A 35 -7.87 -6.84 10.49
C VAL A 35 -9.08 -7.75 10.32
N THR A 36 -9.03 -8.69 9.37
CA THR A 36 -10.15 -9.62 9.12
C THR A 36 -10.42 -10.53 10.33
N LYS A 37 -9.37 -10.94 11.04
CA LYS A 37 -9.47 -11.88 12.17
C LYS A 37 -9.71 -11.21 13.51
N GLN A 38 -9.09 -10.05 13.74
CA GLN A 38 -9.00 -9.41 15.05
C GLN A 38 -9.61 -8.00 15.07
N GLY A 39 -10.02 -7.47 13.92
CA GLY A 39 -10.54 -6.12 13.78
C GLY A 39 -9.45 -5.06 13.65
N VAL A 40 -9.87 -3.83 13.39
CA VAL A 40 -8.98 -2.69 13.08
C VAL A 40 -8.05 -2.32 14.25
N LEU A 41 -8.49 -2.49 15.51
CA LEU A 41 -7.67 -2.16 16.68
C LEU A 41 -6.39 -3.00 16.78
N ALA A 42 -6.36 -4.17 16.15
CA ALA A 42 -5.15 -5.00 16.12
C ALA A 42 -3.99 -4.31 15.37
N LEU A 43 -4.28 -3.32 14.51
CA LEU A 43 -3.26 -2.54 13.81
C LEU A 43 -2.42 -1.66 14.74
N GLU A 44 -2.91 -1.31 15.94
CA GLU A 44 -2.17 -0.48 16.90
C GLU A 44 -0.82 -1.12 17.29
N ASN A 45 -0.78 -2.45 17.41
CA ASN A 45 0.44 -3.19 17.74
C ASN A 45 1.44 -3.23 16.59
N GLU A 46 0.96 -3.17 15.36
CA GLU A 46 1.78 -3.22 14.15
C GLU A 46 2.34 -1.84 13.79
N LEU A 47 1.62 -0.76 14.15
CA LEU A 47 1.96 0.61 13.78
C LEU A 47 3.42 0.98 14.14
N ASN A 48 3.88 0.60 15.35
CA ASN A 48 5.25 0.89 15.82
C ASN A 48 6.35 0.15 15.04
N GLN A 49 5.99 -0.92 14.31
CA GLN A 49 6.93 -1.72 13.52
C GLN A 49 7.04 -1.20 12.07
N ILE A 50 6.05 -0.41 11.62
CA ILE A 50 6.02 0.18 10.29
C ILE A 50 6.97 1.39 10.25
N LYS A 51 8.15 1.19 9.65
CA LYS A 51 9.19 2.22 9.54
C LYS A 51 8.94 3.23 8.41
N ASP A 52 8.19 2.84 7.40
CA ASP A 52 7.89 3.71 6.28
C ASP A 52 6.89 4.79 6.71
N PRO A 53 7.22 6.09 6.65
CA PRO A 53 6.38 7.14 7.20
C PRO A 53 5.06 7.29 6.44
N PHE A 54 5.06 7.03 5.12
CA PHE A 54 3.83 7.08 4.32
C PHE A 54 2.89 5.92 4.65
N PHE A 55 3.45 4.71 4.83
CA PHE A 55 2.67 3.56 5.27
C PHE A 55 2.13 3.75 6.69
N ASN A 56 2.97 4.21 7.62
CA ASN A 56 2.58 4.47 8.99
C ASN A 56 1.42 5.46 9.07
N LEU A 57 1.52 6.59 8.34
CA LEU A 57 0.44 7.58 8.21
C LEU A 57 -0.87 6.91 7.78
N GLY A 58 -0.84 6.12 6.72
CA GLY A 58 -2.06 5.50 6.20
C GLY A 58 -2.68 4.47 7.16
N VAL A 59 -1.88 3.71 7.90
CA VAL A 59 -2.37 2.80 8.94
C VAL A 59 -2.97 3.58 10.12
N GLN A 60 -2.32 4.66 10.55
CA GLN A 60 -2.81 5.55 11.61
C GLN A 60 -4.20 6.12 11.25
N LEU A 61 -4.39 6.58 10.02
CA LEU A 61 -5.70 7.10 9.56
C LEU A 61 -6.81 6.05 9.64
N ILE A 62 -6.51 4.77 9.38
CA ILE A 62 -7.47 3.67 9.51
C ILE A 62 -7.80 3.42 10.99
N ILE A 63 -6.79 3.39 11.87
CA ILE A 63 -6.97 3.25 13.33
C ILE A 63 -7.86 4.37 13.87
N ASP A 64 -7.60 5.61 13.43
CA ASP A 64 -8.36 6.81 13.80
C ASP A 64 -9.78 6.86 13.19
N ARG A 65 -10.16 5.83 12.42
CA ARG A 65 -11.46 5.70 11.75
C ARG A 65 -11.80 6.90 10.86
N VAL A 66 -10.79 7.44 10.18
CA VAL A 66 -10.99 8.49 9.18
C VAL A 66 -11.82 7.94 8.03
N GLU A 67 -12.77 8.73 7.54
CA GLU A 67 -13.65 8.35 6.43
C GLU A 67 -12.84 7.94 5.18
N PRO A 68 -13.25 6.89 4.44
CA PRO A 68 -12.47 6.35 3.32
C PRO A 68 -12.08 7.36 2.25
N GLU A 69 -13.00 8.26 1.89
CA GLU A 69 -12.70 9.29 0.88
C GLU A 69 -11.64 10.28 1.39
N ASN A 70 -11.66 10.61 2.68
CA ASN A 70 -10.65 11.47 3.29
C ASN A 70 -9.28 10.78 3.36
N ILE A 71 -9.22 9.48 3.71
CA ILE A 71 -7.96 8.73 3.67
C ILE A 71 -7.38 8.76 2.27
N LYS A 72 -8.21 8.47 1.27
CA LYS A 72 -7.84 8.53 -0.14
C LYS A 72 -7.31 9.91 -0.52
N ASP A 73 -8.01 10.98 -0.16
CA ASP A 73 -7.59 12.35 -0.50
C ASP A 73 -6.26 12.74 0.15
N ILE A 74 -6.03 12.33 1.41
CA ILE A 74 -4.78 12.57 2.14
C ILE A 74 -3.62 11.84 1.46
N LEU A 75 -3.77 10.53 1.19
CA LEU A 75 -2.73 9.72 0.57
C LEU A 75 -2.44 10.16 -0.87
N ASP A 76 -3.48 10.48 -1.65
CA ASP A 76 -3.34 11.00 -3.00
C ASP A 76 -2.61 12.36 -2.96
N SER A 77 -2.95 13.24 -2.02
CA SER A 77 -2.27 14.54 -1.85
C SER A 77 -0.79 14.38 -1.55
N ASP A 78 -0.41 13.46 -0.66
CA ASP A 78 1.01 13.19 -0.38
C ASP A 78 1.74 12.69 -1.63
N ILE A 79 1.13 11.76 -2.40
CA ILE A 79 1.70 11.27 -3.66
C ILE A 79 1.91 12.41 -4.66
N TYR A 80 0.96 13.35 -4.75
CA TYR A 80 1.01 14.46 -5.69
C TYR A 80 1.98 15.58 -5.29
N TYR A 81 2.02 15.96 -4.01
CA TYR A 81 2.74 17.16 -3.55
C TYR A 81 4.12 16.87 -2.94
N ASN A 82 4.35 15.69 -2.34
CA ASN A 82 5.63 15.35 -1.71
C ASN A 82 6.58 14.61 -2.66
N GLU A 83 6.72 15.16 -3.87
CA GLU A 83 7.60 14.74 -4.98
C GLU A 83 8.27 13.36 -4.82
N SER A 84 7.70 12.33 -5.43
CA SER A 84 8.32 11.00 -5.53
C SER A 84 8.40 10.53 -6.98
N ASN A 85 9.34 9.63 -7.27
CA ASN A 85 9.53 9.02 -8.59
C ASN A 85 10.10 7.59 -8.47
N GLY A 86 10.10 6.87 -9.58
CA GLY A 86 10.61 5.51 -9.72
C GLY A 86 10.06 4.57 -8.65
N ARG A 87 10.98 3.85 -8.00
CA ARG A 87 10.69 2.90 -6.93
C ARG A 87 9.89 3.52 -5.78
N GLU A 88 10.23 4.74 -5.37
CA GLU A 88 9.61 5.39 -4.20
C GLU A 88 8.15 5.73 -4.48
N LEU A 89 7.86 6.25 -5.68
CA LEU A 89 6.49 6.52 -6.09
C LEU A 89 5.68 5.22 -6.23
N LEU A 90 6.28 4.17 -6.82
CA LEU A 90 5.62 2.88 -6.94
C LEU A 90 5.27 2.28 -5.57
N LYS A 91 6.19 2.37 -4.60
CA LYS A 91 5.95 1.97 -3.20
C LYS A 91 4.74 2.67 -2.61
N LYS A 92 4.66 4.01 -2.73
CA LYS A 92 3.52 4.80 -2.23
C LYS A 92 2.20 4.39 -2.90
N ILE A 93 2.21 4.16 -4.21
CA ILE A 93 1.01 3.69 -4.95
C ILE A 93 0.53 2.34 -4.42
N ILE A 94 1.45 1.39 -4.20
CA ILE A 94 1.13 0.05 -3.66
C ILE A 94 0.54 0.15 -2.26
N ILE A 95 1.19 0.91 -1.37
CA ILE A 95 0.72 1.15 0.00
C ILE A 95 -0.68 1.73 -0.02
N ARG A 96 -0.89 2.81 -0.79
CA ARG A 96 -2.17 3.49 -0.90
C ARG A 96 -3.27 2.56 -1.40
N GLU A 97 -3.01 1.75 -2.44
CA GLU A 97 -4.00 0.78 -2.91
C GLU A 97 -4.30 -0.27 -1.84
N GLY A 98 -3.28 -0.85 -1.21
CA GLY A 98 -3.47 -1.89 -0.20
C GLY A 98 -4.25 -1.41 1.02
N LEU A 99 -3.96 -0.21 1.51
CA LEU A 99 -4.66 0.37 2.66
C LEU A 99 -6.14 0.63 2.39
N LEU A 100 -6.49 1.17 1.22
CA LEU A 100 -7.89 1.40 0.87
C LEU A 100 -8.66 0.08 0.71
N ARG A 101 -7.98 -1.00 0.28
CA ARG A 101 -8.57 -2.34 0.21
C ARG A 101 -8.81 -2.91 1.60
N ILE A 102 -7.84 -2.79 2.50
CA ILE A 102 -7.98 -3.18 3.91
C ILE A 102 -9.15 -2.45 4.55
N GLN A 103 -9.23 -1.12 4.36
CA GLN A 103 -10.33 -0.32 4.90
C GLN A 103 -11.69 -0.72 4.32
N ALA A 104 -11.75 -1.08 3.04
CA ALA A 104 -12.97 -1.58 2.40
C ALA A 104 -13.39 -2.98 2.87
N GLY A 105 -12.60 -3.64 3.74
CA GLY A 105 -12.89 -4.98 4.24
C GLY A 105 -12.53 -6.10 3.27
N ASP A 106 -11.64 -5.83 2.30
CA ASP A 106 -11.18 -6.88 1.39
C ASP A 106 -10.37 -7.95 2.14
N THR A 107 -10.54 -9.20 1.70
CA THR A 107 -9.75 -10.33 2.22
C THR A 107 -8.27 -10.18 1.92
N SER A 108 -7.42 -10.80 2.74
CA SER A 108 -5.96 -10.81 2.54
C SER A 108 -5.53 -11.30 1.15
N ARG A 109 -6.31 -12.24 0.57
CA ARG A 109 -6.12 -12.70 -0.80
C ARG A 109 -6.39 -11.59 -1.83
N ASN A 110 -7.46 -10.83 -1.68
CA ASN A 110 -7.80 -9.74 -2.60
C ASN A 110 -6.79 -8.60 -2.49
N VAL A 111 -6.39 -8.24 -1.27
CA VAL A 111 -5.33 -7.24 -1.03
C VAL A 111 -4.04 -7.65 -1.73
N LEU A 112 -3.61 -8.91 -1.60
CA LEU A 112 -2.44 -9.42 -2.31
C LEU A 112 -2.57 -9.31 -3.83
N ILE A 113 -3.71 -9.69 -4.41
CA ILE A 113 -3.94 -9.65 -5.86
C ILE A 113 -3.88 -8.23 -6.39
N CYS A 114 -4.53 -7.27 -5.72
CA CYS A 114 -4.59 -5.88 -6.16
C CYS A 114 -3.25 -5.17 -6.05
N THR A 115 -2.45 -5.50 -5.04
CA THR A 115 -1.16 -4.84 -4.78
C THR A 115 -0.02 -5.44 -5.59
N LYS A 116 0.01 -6.76 -5.83
CA LYS A 116 1.07 -7.38 -6.65
C LYS A 116 1.03 -6.98 -8.12
N ILE A 117 -0.13 -6.53 -8.62
CA ILE A 117 -0.31 -6.14 -10.04
C ILE A 117 0.65 -5.02 -10.45
N PHE A 118 1.05 -4.18 -9.50
CA PHE A 118 2.00 -3.08 -9.72
C PHE A 118 3.45 -3.56 -9.91
N LEU A 119 3.76 -4.78 -9.47
CA LEU A 119 5.07 -5.41 -9.55
C LEU A 119 5.16 -6.40 -10.73
N GLY A 120 4.72 -5.95 -11.91
CA GLY A 120 4.57 -6.81 -13.09
C GLY A 120 5.87 -7.41 -13.66
N LYS A 121 7.05 -6.98 -13.19
CA LYS A 121 8.36 -7.56 -13.56
C LYS A 121 8.80 -8.67 -12.60
N VAL A 122 8.10 -8.87 -11.48
CA VAL A 122 8.47 -9.82 -10.43
C VAL A 122 7.79 -11.18 -10.68
N PRO A 123 8.50 -12.30 -10.58
CA PRO A 123 7.92 -13.64 -10.70
C PRO A 123 6.81 -13.88 -9.66
N ALA A 124 5.77 -14.62 -10.05
CA ALA A 124 4.62 -14.90 -9.17
C ALA A 124 5.01 -15.66 -7.89
N ASP A 125 6.09 -16.44 -7.93
CA ASP A 125 6.57 -17.24 -6.81
C ASP A 125 7.22 -16.41 -5.70
N SER A 126 7.60 -15.16 -5.99
CA SER A 126 8.15 -14.23 -5.00
C SER A 126 7.12 -13.77 -3.94
N PHE A 127 5.83 -14.04 -4.15
CA PHE A 127 4.73 -13.59 -3.30
C PHE A 127 4.13 -14.69 -2.41
N ARG A 128 4.81 -15.83 -2.30
CA ARG A 128 4.33 -17.00 -1.53
C ARG A 128 4.52 -16.80 -0.03
#